data_AF-A0AAD5XVV6-F1
#
_entry.id   AF-A0AAD5XVV6-F1
#
_cell.length_a   1.000
_cell.length_b   1.000
_cell.length_c   1.000
_cell.angle_alpha   90.00
_cell.angle_beta   90.00
_cell.angle_gamma   90.00
#
_symmetry.space_group_name_H-M   'P 1'
#
loop_
_entity.id
_entity.type
_entity.pdbx_description
1 polymer ?
#
loop_
_entity_poly.entity_id
_entity_poly.type
_entity_poly.pdbx_seq_one_letter_code
_entity_poly.pdbx_strand_id
1 'polypeptide(L)'
;DFGDLDIVVSSTPEEIYDKIAAIALELRSKEIVKNGPVTSLEVDNFQLDIISTSLDSVDIYEKKKTSNLCRGNFQMTVDFMSWGDTSTLIGIIAKKMNLKFGNLGLELPVFFEVEDEIISKEDNYEVNLNPLRLEDFKIEKLMRDRIILQYILLSTDMIEILNFLGFNSKIWQVGFKKEQEIFDFIQSSTYFNRNLFDSAKIGCNNRKRMKSRPMFLNFINSLNTLVEDTVADRLSQEDFKNFHYERAINTFKKKDEIEKILQNYLKLRLFKKKFNSKVIMKVLQIEEFKKVRELKVKFEKLFCDKDTMISKVLEIDQESLENLIRSLI
;
A
#
# COMPACT_ATOMS: atom_id res chain seq x y z
N ASP A 1 -21.73 -26.93 -5.08
CA ASP A 1 -20.32 -26.68 -5.36
C ASP A 1 -19.90 -25.51 -4.49
N PHE A 2 -19.06 -25.75 -3.49
CA PHE A 2 -18.69 -24.72 -2.50
C PHE A 2 -17.47 -23.90 -2.92
N GLY A 3 -16.88 -24.19 -4.09
CA GLY A 3 -15.69 -23.49 -4.59
C GLY A 3 -14.41 -24.04 -3.99
N ASP A 4 -13.50 -23.14 -3.64
CA ASP A 4 -12.26 -23.35 -2.90
C ASP A 4 -12.48 -23.28 -1.37
N LEU A 5 -11.52 -23.80 -0.59
CA LEU A 5 -11.48 -23.64 0.87
C LEU A 5 -10.30 -22.75 1.24
N ASP A 6 -10.59 -21.59 1.81
CA ASP A 6 -9.59 -20.73 2.43
C ASP A 6 -9.47 -21.01 3.93
N ILE A 7 -8.25 -21.27 4.42
CA ILE A 7 -7.93 -21.42 5.84
C ILE A 7 -6.96 -20.33 6.25
N VAL A 8 -7.41 -19.41 7.10
CA VAL A 8 -6.54 -18.42 7.72
C VAL A 8 -5.86 -19.03 8.94
N VAL A 9 -4.54 -18.95 9.00
CA VAL A 9 -3.71 -19.50 10.08
C VAL A 9 -2.85 -18.40 10.69
N SER A 10 -2.78 -18.40 12.02
CA SER A 10 -1.96 -17.42 12.74
C SER A 10 -0.55 -17.95 12.98
N SER A 11 0.32 -17.75 12.00
CA SER A 11 1.72 -18.16 11.99
C SER A 11 2.45 -17.47 10.84
N THR A 12 3.77 -17.39 10.90
CA THR A 12 4.56 -16.94 9.75
C THR A 12 4.66 -18.03 8.67
N PRO A 13 4.86 -17.69 7.38
CA PRO A 13 4.96 -18.68 6.32
C PRO A 13 6.17 -19.61 6.50
N GLU A 14 7.20 -19.17 7.21
CA GLU A 14 8.37 -19.97 7.56
C GLU A 14 8.07 -20.99 8.66
N GLU A 15 7.35 -20.60 9.72
CA GLU A 15 7.03 -21.49 10.86
C GLU A 15 6.05 -22.59 10.51
N ILE A 16 5.12 -22.33 9.58
CA ILE A 16 4.07 -23.29 9.23
C ILE A 16 4.42 -24.16 8.02
N TYR A 17 5.51 -23.86 7.30
CA TYR A 17 5.84 -24.53 6.03
C TYR A 17 5.91 -26.05 6.18
N ASP A 18 6.65 -26.56 7.17
CA ASP A 18 6.80 -28.01 7.39
C ASP A 18 5.47 -28.67 7.76
N LYS A 19 4.59 -27.94 8.47
CA LYS A 19 3.25 -28.42 8.80
C LYS A 19 2.36 -28.47 7.55
N ILE A 20 2.42 -27.46 6.69
CA ILE A 20 1.70 -27.46 5.41
C ILE A 20 2.19 -28.59 4.51
N ALA A 21 3.51 -28.84 4.45
CA ALA A 21 4.07 -29.95 3.69
C ALA A 21 3.57 -31.31 4.21
N ALA A 22 3.50 -31.49 5.54
CA ALA A 22 2.93 -32.68 6.15
C ALA A 22 1.43 -32.85 5.84
N ILE A 23 0.65 -31.77 5.90
CA ILE A 23 -0.78 -31.77 5.51
C ILE A 23 -0.93 -32.14 4.03
N ALA A 24 -0.12 -31.55 3.15
CA ALA A 24 -0.17 -31.83 1.72
C ALA A 24 0.15 -33.29 1.40
N LEU A 25 1.11 -33.89 2.12
CA LEU A 25 1.44 -35.31 2.01
C LEU A 25 0.25 -36.19 2.45
N GLU A 26 -0.33 -35.90 3.61
CA GLU A 26 -1.46 -36.66 4.17
C GLU A 26 -2.69 -36.59 3.26
N LEU A 27 -2.98 -35.40 2.73
CA LEU A 27 -4.07 -35.16 1.79
C LEU A 27 -3.74 -35.62 0.36
N ARG A 28 -2.54 -36.17 0.11
CA ARG A 28 -2.07 -36.61 -1.21
C ARG A 28 -2.23 -35.54 -2.28
N SER A 29 -1.89 -34.31 -1.91
CA SER A 29 -2.02 -33.16 -2.80
C SER A 29 -1.20 -33.36 -4.08
N LYS A 30 -1.79 -33.08 -5.25
CA LYS A 30 -1.07 -33.22 -6.53
C LYS A 30 -0.10 -32.08 -6.78
N GLU A 31 -0.37 -30.91 -6.22
CA GLU A 31 0.42 -29.70 -6.43
C GLU A 31 0.41 -28.80 -5.19
N ILE A 32 1.58 -28.24 -4.87
CA ILE A 32 1.76 -27.25 -3.81
C ILE A 32 2.33 -25.98 -4.45
N VAL A 33 1.57 -24.88 -4.40
CA VAL A 33 1.99 -23.59 -4.95
C VAL A 33 2.09 -22.56 -3.84
N LYS A 34 3.27 -21.96 -3.66
CA LYS A 34 3.47 -20.86 -2.70
C LYS A 34 3.45 -19.51 -3.41
N ASN A 35 2.59 -18.60 -2.97
CA ASN A 35 2.50 -17.23 -3.47
C ASN A 35 2.39 -16.24 -2.30
N GLY A 36 3.55 -15.71 -1.87
CA GLY A 36 3.62 -14.81 -0.72
C GLY A 36 3.13 -15.50 0.56
N PRO A 37 2.10 -14.95 1.25
CA PRO A 37 1.53 -15.54 2.47
C PRO A 37 0.57 -16.70 2.21
N VAL A 38 0.23 -16.99 0.95
CA VAL A 38 -0.73 -18.05 0.58
C VAL A 38 0.03 -19.28 0.10
N THR A 39 -0.37 -20.44 0.59
CA THR A 39 0.04 -21.75 0.05
C THR A 39 -1.19 -22.51 -0.41
N SER A 40 -1.27 -22.76 -1.71
CA SER A 40 -2.37 -23.46 -2.36
C SER A 40 -2.05 -24.93 -2.56
N LEU A 41 -2.99 -25.80 -2.21
CA LEU A 41 -2.94 -27.24 -2.39
C LEU A 41 -4.05 -27.68 -3.33
N GLU A 42 -3.72 -28.53 -4.32
CA GLU A 42 -4.73 -29.27 -5.08
C GLU A 42 -4.96 -30.62 -4.42
N VAL A 43 -6.19 -30.92 -4.03
CA VAL A 43 -6.59 -32.18 -3.40
C VAL A 43 -7.83 -32.69 -4.11
N ASP A 44 -7.75 -33.79 -4.86
CA ASP A 44 -8.90 -34.39 -5.56
C ASP A 44 -9.72 -33.43 -6.44
N ASN A 45 -9.04 -32.52 -7.15
CA ASN A 45 -9.61 -31.42 -7.95
C ASN A 45 -10.34 -30.34 -7.13
N PHE A 46 -10.07 -30.27 -5.83
CA PHE A 46 -10.51 -29.23 -4.91
C PHE A 46 -9.32 -28.38 -4.48
N GLN A 47 -9.48 -27.06 -4.50
CA GLN A 47 -8.41 -26.13 -4.10
C GLN A 47 -8.54 -25.78 -2.61
N LEU A 48 -7.45 -25.95 -1.88
CA LEU A 48 -7.30 -25.57 -0.49
C LEU A 48 -6.20 -24.50 -0.37
N ASP A 49 -6.57 -23.29 0.01
CA ASP A 49 -5.66 -22.16 0.18
C ASP A 49 -5.41 -21.92 1.68
N ILE A 50 -4.15 -22.07 2.11
CA ILE A 50 -3.72 -21.80 3.48
C ILE A 50 -3.06 -20.43 3.53
N ILE A 51 -3.64 -19.52 4.30
CA ILE A 51 -3.31 -18.10 4.32
C ILE A 51 -2.69 -17.76 5.67
N SER A 52 -1.38 -17.58 5.66
CA SER A 52 -0.60 -17.24 6.85
C SER A 52 -0.75 -15.76 7.19
N THR A 53 -1.03 -15.46 8.46
CA THR A 53 -1.15 -14.08 8.98
C THR A 53 -0.55 -13.96 10.38
N SER A 54 -0.21 -12.74 10.81
CA SER A 54 0.40 -12.48 12.12
C SER A 54 -0.68 -12.29 13.19
N LEU A 55 -0.42 -12.73 14.43
CA LEU A 55 -1.24 -12.36 15.59
C LEU A 55 -1.11 -10.86 15.90
N ASP A 56 0.12 -10.36 15.74
CA ASP A 56 0.50 -9.04 16.18
C ASP A 56 0.32 -8.02 15.05
N SER A 57 -0.43 -6.95 15.34
CA SER A 57 -0.53 -5.72 14.54
C SER A 57 0.74 -4.87 14.60
N VAL A 58 1.84 -5.41 15.15
CA VAL A 58 3.05 -4.67 15.52
C VAL A 58 3.77 -4.16 14.27
N ASP A 59 3.66 -2.84 14.08
CA ASP A 59 4.49 -1.96 13.27
C ASP A 59 5.26 -2.61 12.12
N ILE A 60 4.49 -2.95 11.09
CA ILE A 60 4.92 -3.57 9.82
C ILE A 60 5.92 -2.68 9.03
N TYR A 61 6.18 -1.45 9.47
CA TYR A 61 6.97 -0.48 8.71
C TYR A 61 8.46 -0.40 9.05
N GLU A 62 8.91 -0.79 10.24
CA GLU A 62 10.34 -0.72 10.58
C GLU A 62 11.16 -1.86 9.96
N LYS A 63 10.56 -3.02 9.70
CA LYS A 63 11.26 -4.17 9.09
C LYS A 63 11.19 -4.16 7.55
N LYS A 64 11.67 -3.08 6.93
CA LYS A 64 12.04 -3.09 5.49
C LYS A 64 13.31 -3.93 5.30
N LYS A 65 13.19 -5.26 5.18
CA LYS A 65 14.05 -6.14 4.34
C LYS A 65 13.77 -7.66 4.37
N THR A 66 12.75 -8.15 5.05
CA THR A 66 12.38 -9.58 4.96
C THR A 66 11.11 -9.73 4.12
N SER A 67 11.28 -10.22 2.91
CA SER A 67 10.31 -10.23 1.80
C SER A 67 9.09 -11.14 1.98
N ASN A 68 8.85 -11.75 3.14
CA ASN A 68 7.78 -12.74 3.33
C ASN A 68 6.96 -12.57 4.62
N LEU A 69 7.17 -11.50 5.40
CA LEU A 69 6.50 -11.39 6.70
C LEU A 69 5.00 -11.13 6.51
N CYS A 70 4.17 -11.98 7.13
CA CYS A 70 2.73 -11.83 7.23
C CYS A 70 2.36 -10.40 7.62
N ARG A 71 1.84 -9.66 6.65
CA ARG A 71 1.22 -8.38 6.89
C ARG A 71 -0.25 -8.69 7.16
N GLY A 72 -0.79 -8.19 8.28
CA GLY A 72 -2.20 -8.29 8.58
C GLY A 72 -2.45 -8.84 9.98
N ASN A 73 -3.52 -8.33 10.59
CA ASN A 73 -4.09 -8.89 11.81
C ASN A 73 -4.95 -10.12 11.43
N PHE A 74 -4.88 -11.19 12.22
CA PHE A 74 -5.66 -12.41 12.00
C PHE A 74 -7.15 -12.13 11.81
N GLN A 75 -7.76 -11.37 12.72
CA GLN A 75 -9.19 -11.05 12.68
C GLN A 75 -9.55 -10.24 11.42
N MET A 76 -8.75 -9.23 11.06
CA MET A 76 -8.99 -8.45 9.85
C MET A 76 -8.90 -9.31 8.58
N THR A 77 -7.99 -10.28 8.56
CA THR A 77 -7.88 -11.22 7.43
C THR A 77 -9.13 -12.09 7.33
N VAL A 78 -9.59 -12.65 8.45
CA VAL A 78 -10.84 -13.42 8.52
C VAL A 78 -12.03 -12.57 8.08
N ASP A 79 -12.18 -11.35 8.61
CA ASP A 79 -13.26 -10.44 8.24
C ASP A 79 -13.23 -10.13 6.74
N PHE A 80 -12.04 -9.82 6.20
CA PHE A 80 -11.88 -9.55 4.77
C PHE A 80 -12.33 -10.72 3.89
N MET A 81 -12.19 -11.96 4.36
CA MET A 81 -12.49 -13.16 3.57
C MET A 81 -13.88 -13.75 3.80
N SER A 82 -14.55 -13.38 4.90
CA SER A 82 -15.78 -14.02 5.38
C SER A 82 -16.97 -14.05 4.40
N TRP A 83 -17.01 -13.16 3.40
CA TRP A 83 -18.22 -12.97 2.57
C TRP A 83 -17.91 -12.87 1.08
N GLY A 84 -17.02 -13.72 0.56
CA GLY A 84 -16.71 -13.82 -0.87
C GLY A 84 -16.24 -12.49 -1.47
N ASP A 85 -16.93 -11.97 -2.49
CA ASP A 85 -16.54 -10.72 -3.16
C ASP A 85 -16.92 -9.44 -2.40
N THR A 86 -17.60 -9.53 -1.26
CA THR A 86 -18.07 -8.36 -0.48
C THR A 86 -16.95 -7.36 -0.19
N SER A 87 -15.80 -7.84 0.29
CA SER A 87 -14.66 -6.98 0.61
C SER A 87 -14.04 -6.34 -0.64
N THR A 88 -14.12 -7.01 -1.79
CA THR A 88 -13.72 -6.41 -3.08
C THR A 88 -14.65 -5.25 -3.46
N LEU A 89 -15.96 -5.42 -3.26
CA LEU A 89 -16.96 -4.39 -3.51
C LEU A 89 -16.81 -3.18 -2.58
N ILE A 90 -16.55 -3.42 -1.28
CA ILE A 90 -16.19 -2.36 -0.32
C ILE A 90 -14.93 -1.62 -0.77
N GLY A 91 -13.92 -2.36 -1.27
CA GLY A 91 -12.68 -1.77 -1.78
C GLY A 91 -12.87 -0.83 -2.97
N ILE A 92 -13.88 -1.03 -3.80
CA ILE A 92 -14.23 -0.11 -4.89
C ILE A 92 -14.74 1.23 -4.32
N ILE A 93 -15.56 1.20 -3.28
CA ILE A 93 -16.04 2.40 -2.58
C ILE A 93 -14.88 3.13 -1.89
N ALA A 94 -14.02 2.40 -1.17
CA ALA A 94 -12.81 2.97 -0.54
C ALA A 94 -11.89 3.64 -1.57
N LYS A 95 -11.74 3.04 -2.77
CA LYS A 95 -10.92 3.61 -3.85
C LYS A 95 -11.46 4.96 -4.35
N LYS A 96 -12.79 5.19 -4.33
CA LYS A 96 -13.37 6.51 -4.66
C LYS A 96 -12.82 7.61 -3.75
N MET A 97 -12.52 7.26 -2.50
CA MET A 97 -11.94 8.14 -1.47
C MET A 97 -10.42 8.19 -1.50
N ASN A 98 -9.78 7.59 -2.52
CA ASN A 98 -8.33 7.45 -2.62
C ASN A 98 -7.71 6.61 -1.47
N LEU A 99 -8.48 5.68 -0.92
CA LEU A 99 -8.04 4.73 0.11
C LEU A 99 -7.86 3.34 -0.50
N LYS A 100 -7.10 2.50 0.18
CA LYS A 100 -6.94 1.08 -0.16
C LYS A 100 -7.53 0.24 0.96
N PHE A 101 -8.48 -0.62 0.63
CA PHE A 101 -9.03 -1.60 1.55
C PHE A 101 -8.58 -3.00 1.11
N GLY A 102 -8.05 -3.78 2.04
CA GLY A 102 -7.50 -5.12 1.79
C GLY A 102 -7.52 -5.97 3.05
N ASN A 103 -6.91 -7.16 2.98
CA ASN A 103 -6.75 -8.06 4.12
C ASN A 103 -5.92 -7.46 5.28
N LEU A 104 -5.16 -6.39 5.01
CA LEU A 104 -4.44 -5.63 6.04
C LEU A 104 -5.33 -4.68 6.81
N GLY A 105 -6.51 -4.34 6.29
CA GLY A 105 -7.37 -3.27 6.78
C GLY A 105 -7.48 -2.12 5.79
N LEU A 106 -7.76 -0.92 6.32
CA LEU A 106 -7.89 0.30 5.54
C LEU A 106 -6.57 1.07 5.55
N GLU A 107 -6.06 1.45 4.39
CA GLU A 107 -4.78 2.10 4.20
C GLU A 107 -4.92 3.43 3.45
N LEU A 108 -4.13 4.43 3.87
CA LEU A 108 -4.00 5.75 3.25
C LEU A 108 -2.71 5.82 2.44
N PRO A 109 -2.76 5.98 1.11
CA PRO A 109 -1.56 6.28 0.32
C PRO A 109 -1.06 7.71 0.61
N VAL A 110 0.20 7.86 1.03
CA VAL A 110 0.87 9.15 1.16
C VAL A 110 1.53 9.48 -0.17
N PHE A 111 1.16 10.64 -0.72
CA PHE A 111 1.68 11.12 -2.00
C PHE A 111 2.73 12.20 -1.82
N PHE A 112 3.61 12.30 -2.80
CA PHE A 112 4.40 13.50 -3.05
C PHE A 112 3.91 14.12 -4.35
N GLU A 113 3.60 15.42 -4.32
CA GLU A 113 3.31 16.21 -5.52
C GLU A 113 4.62 16.73 -6.07
N VAL A 114 4.90 16.40 -7.33
CA VAL A 114 6.03 16.96 -8.06
C VAL A 114 5.51 18.25 -8.68
N GLU A 115 5.86 19.41 -8.12
CA GLU A 115 5.71 20.65 -8.86
C GLU A 115 6.60 20.57 -10.11
N ASP A 116 6.03 20.93 -11.26
CA ASP A 116 6.64 20.85 -12.60
C ASP A 116 8.00 21.59 -12.71
N GLU A 117 8.37 22.41 -11.73
CA GLU A 117 9.64 23.16 -11.72
C GLU A 117 10.90 22.28 -11.48
N ILE A 118 10.79 21.00 -11.14
CA ILE A 118 11.98 20.15 -10.83
C ILE A 118 12.28 19.09 -11.89
N ILE A 119 11.63 19.13 -13.05
CA ILE A 119 12.01 18.30 -14.21
C ILE A 119 12.36 19.20 -15.41
N SER A 120 13.17 20.24 -15.19
CA SER A 120 14.13 20.59 -16.24
C SER A 120 15.26 19.56 -16.18
N LYS A 121 15.41 18.82 -17.28
CA LYS A 121 16.71 18.27 -17.62
C LYS A 121 17.70 19.44 -17.64
N GLU A 122 18.89 19.21 -17.07
CA GLU A 122 20.03 20.14 -17.00
C GLU A 122 20.18 20.91 -15.67
N ASP A 123 21.18 20.44 -14.91
CA ASP A 123 22.28 21.20 -14.32
C ASP A 123 22.06 22.49 -13.49
N ASN A 124 22.77 22.50 -12.36
CA ASN A 124 23.24 23.67 -11.58
C ASN A 124 22.20 24.60 -10.94
N TYR A 125 21.87 24.33 -9.67
CA TYR A 125 21.54 25.40 -8.72
C TYR A 125 22.11 25.09 -7.33
N GLU A 126 22.92 26.03 -6.82
CA GLU A 126 23.24 26.19 -5.40
C GLU A 126 21.93 26.38 -4.64
N VAL A 127 21.65 25.49 -3.69
CA VAL A 127 20.49 25.62 -2.81
C VAL A 127 21.00 26.05 -1.46
N ASN A 128 20.57 27.24 -1.03
CA ASN A 128 20.80 27.75 0.30
C ASN A 128 20.10 26.80 1.31
N LEU A 129 20.89 26.10 2.12
CA LEU A 129 20.46 25.07 3.08
C LEU A 129 19.81 25.69 4.32
N ASN A 130 18.80 26.55 4.16
CA ASN A 130 17.91 26.86 5.27
C ASN A 130 16.95 25.67 5.48
N PRO A 131 16.56 25.38 6.73
CA PRO A 131 15.69 24.23 7.02
C PRO A 131 14.35 24.45 6.34
N LEU A 132 14.12 23.74 5.24
CA LEU A 132 12.83 23.67 4.54
C LEU A 132 11.75 23.32 5.56
N ARG A 133 10.88 24.27 5.87
CA ARG A 133 9.75 24.05 6.79
C ARG A 133 8.63 23.40 5.99
N LEU A 134 7.84 22.54 6.64
CA LEU A 134 6.61 21.96 6.06
C LEU A 134 5.67 23.05 5.51
N GLU A 135 5.75 24.25 6.06
CA GLU A 135 5.01 25.45 5.70
C GLU A 135 5.38 26.00 4.29
N ASP A 136 6.56 25.65 3.78
CA ASP A 136 7.06 26.11 2.46
C ASP A 136 6.45 25.33 1.30
N PHE A 137 5.84 24.16 1.57
CA PHE A 137 5.12 23.36 0.59
C PHE A 137 3.63 23.69 0.70
N LYS A 138 3.20 24.77 0.04
CA LYS A 138 1.78 24.99 -0.20
C LYS A 138 1.25 23.82 -1.04
N ILE A 139 0.29 23.07 -0.52
CA ILE A 139 -0.48 22.08 -1.29
C ILE A 139 -1.44 22.87 -2.20
N GLU A 140 -0.91 23.58 -3.20
CA GLU A 140 -1.70 24.28 -4.20
C GLU A 140 -1.82 23.41 -5.47
N LYS A 141 -2.87 22.57 -5.44
CA LYS A 141 -3.72 22.16 -6.56
C LYS A 141 -3.09 22.20 -7.97
N LEU A 142 -2.32 21.17 -8.34
CA LEU A 142 -2.16 20.73 -9.74
C LEU A 142 -1.81 19.24 -9.82
N MET A 143 -2.80 18.45 -10.24
CA MET A 143 -2.79 16.98 -10.26
C MET A 143 -2.40 16.44 -11.63
N ARG A 144 -1.10 16.23 -11.90
CA ARG A 144 -0.67 15.49 -13.12
C ARG A 144 0.28 14.31 -12.90
N ASP A 145 1.16 14.31 -11.90
CA ASP A 145 1.96 13.13 -11.56
C ASP A 145 2.17 12.98 -10.04
N ARG A 146 1.39 12.11 -9.38
CA ARG A 146 1.57 11.76 -7.96
C ARG A 146 2.41 10.49 -7.81
N ILE A 147 3.49 10.57 -7.04
CA ILE A 147 4.27 9.39 -6.62
C ILE A 147 3.79 8.96 -5.25
N ILE A 148 3.32 7.71 -5.12
CA ILE A 148 3.02 7.11 -3.81
C ILE A 148 4.34 6.85 -3.10
N LEU A 149 4.57 7.53 -1.98
CA LEU A 149 5.75 7.33 -1.15
C LEU A 149 5.62 6.06 -0.31
N GLN A 150 4.46 5.90 0.33
CA GLN A 150 4.17 4.86 1.30
C GLN A 150 2.66 4.76 1.55
N TYR A 151 2.18 3.62 2.03
CA TYR A 151 0.84 3.48 2.59
C TYR A 151 0.92 3.59 4.12
N ILE A 152 -0.09 4.18 4.77
CA ILE A 152 -0.25 4.17 6.22
C ILE A 152 -1.46 3.30 6.55
N LEU A 153 -1.31 2.40 7.50
CA LEU A 153 -2.45 1.63 8.02
C LEU A 153 -3.32 2.54 8.91
N LEU A 154 -4.56 2.76 8.51
CA LEU A 154 -5.53 3.58 9.23
C LEU A 154 -6.21 2.80 10.34
N SER A 155 -6.72 1.60 10.03
CA SER A 155 -7.37 0.72 11.00
C SER A 155 -7.35 -0.73 10.51
N THR A 156 -7.38 -1.65 11.46
CA THR A 156 -7.61 -3.09 11.27
C THR A 156 -8.96 -3.53 11.86
N ASP A 157 -9.74 -2.61 12.43
CA ASP A 157 -11.05 -2.89 13.00
C ASP A 157 -12.10 -2.77 11.90
N MET A 158 -12.70 -3.89 11.51
CA MET A 158 -13.68 -3.91 10.42
C MET A 158 -14.91 -3.05 10.71
N ILE A 159 -15.33 -2.94 11.97
CA ILE A 159 -16.49 -2.13 12.37
C ILE A 159 -16.18 -0.65 12.21
N GLU A 160 -15.01 -0.21 12.67
CA GLU A 160 -14.53 1.16 12.48
C GLU A 160 -14.40 1.51 11.00
N ILE A 161 -13.81 0.62 10.20
CA ILE A 161 -13.63 0.79 8.75
C ILE A 161 -14.98 0.93 8.05
N LEU A 162 -15.93 0.02 8.32
CA LEU A 162 -17.25 0.04 7.71
C LEU A 162 -18.00 1.32 8.06
N ASN A 163 -17.98 1.73 9.33
CA ASN A 163 -18.60 3.00 9.75
C ASN A 163 -17.97 4.20 9.05
N PHE A 164 -16.63 4.24 8.93
CA PHE A 164 -15.93 5.31 8.22
C PHE A 164 -16.35 5.38 6.75
N LEU A 165 -16.44 4.22 6.08
CA LEU A 165 -16.89 4.04 4.70
C LEU A 165 -18.41 4.14 4.53
N GLY A 166 -19.14 4.61 5.55
CA GLY A 166 -20.55 4.96 5.46
C GLY A 166 -21.50 3.76 5.42
N PHE A 167 -21.05 2.58 5.85
CA PHE A 167 -21.89 1.39 6.00
C PHE A 167 -22.49 1.31 7.40
N ASN A 168 -23.60 0.59 7.53
CA ASN A 168 -24.12 0.16 8.83
C ASN A 168 -23.41 -1.12 9.30
N SER A 169 -22.34 -0.97 10.08
CA SER A 169 -21.54 -2.08 10.60
C SER A 169 -22.30 -3.13 11.42
N LYS A 170 -23.49 -2.80 11.95
CA LYS A 170 -24.34 -3.78 12.65
C LYS A 170 -24.81 -4.90 11.72
N ILE A 171 -25.05 -4.59 10.45
CA ILE A 171 -25.46 -5.59 9.44
C ILE A 171 -24.33 -6.60 9.25
N TRP A 172 -23.09 -6.13 9.16
CA TRP A 172 -21.91 -6.99 9.04
C TRP A 172 -21.76 -7.97 10.21
N GLN A 173 -21.99 -7.51 11.44
CA GLN A 173 -21.90 -8.34 12.65
C GLN A 173 -22.96 -9.45 12.68
N VAL A 174 -24.15 -9.19 12.13
CA VAL A 174 -25.20 -10.20 12.00
C VAL A 174 -24.85 -11.24 10.92
N GLY A 175 -24.12 -10.81 9.89
CA GLY A 175 -23.73 -11.62 8.75
C GLY A 175 -24.84 -11.72 7.69
N PHE A 176 -24.55 -12.46 6.63
CA PHE A 176 -25.42 -12.57 5.46
C PHE A 176 -25.82 -14.02 5.22
N LYS A 177 -27.10 -14.24 4.88
CA LYS A 177 -27.63 -15.57 4.52
C LYS A 177 -27.81 -15.72 3.02
N LYS A 178 -27.94 -14.61 2.29
CA LYS A 178 -28.18 -14.59 0.85
C LYS A 178 -27.34 -13.52 0.18
N GLU A 179 -26.98 -13.78 -1.05
CA GLU A 179 -26.22 -12.85 -1.91
C GLU A 179 -26.93 -11.48 -2.04
N GLN A 180 -28.26 -11.46 -2.12
CA GLN A 180 -29.02 -10.21 -2.18
C GLN A 180 -28.83 -9.32 -0.95
N GLU A 181 -28.68 -9.90 0.25
CA GLU A 181 -28.46 -9.11 1.49
C GLU A 181 -27.10 -8.41 1.44
N ILE A 182 -26.11 -9.03 0.79
CA ILE A 182 -24.81 -8.41 0.53
C ILE A 182 -24.96 -7.26 -0.46
N PHE A 183 -25.74 -7.45 -1.52
CA PHE A 183 -25.95 -6.42 -2.53
C PHE A 183 -26.64 -5.20 -1.93
N ASP A 184 -27.64 -5.41 -1.09
CA ASP A 184 -28.35 -4.36 -0.35
C ASP A 184 -27.40 -3.66 0.63
N PHE A 185 -26.54 -4.42 1.32
CA PHE A 185 -25.50 -3.86 2.19
C PHE A 185 -24.52 -2.97 1.43
N ILE A 186 -24.02 -3.41 0.26
CA ILE A 186 -23.11 -2.59 -0.56
C ILE A 186 -23.79 -1.29 -1.01
N GLN A 187 -25.04 -1.38 -1.46
CA GLN A 187 -25.83 -0.23 -1.91
C GLN A 187 -26.23 0.71 -0.76
N SER A 188 -26.25 0.22 0.48
CA SER A 188 -26.58 1.02 1.67
C SER A 188 -25.49 2.01 2.08
N SER A 189 -24.28 1.91 1.53
CA SER A 189 -23.22 2.87 1.85
C SER A 189 -23.63 4.30 1.50
N THR A 190 -23.38 5.23 2.42
CA THR A 190 -23.56 6.67 2.15
C THR A 190 -22.75 7.16 0.93
N TYR A 191 -21.69 6.44 0.55
CA TYR A 191 -20.82 6.80 -0.58
C TYR A 191 -20.98 5.87 -1.78
N PHE A 192 -22.00 5.01 -1.76
CA PHE A 192 -22.35 4.17 -2.89
C PHE A 192 -22.60 5.05 -4.13
N ASN A 193 -22.01 4.64 -5.24
CA ASN A 193 -22.28 5.23 -6.54
C ASN A 193 -22.13 4.12 -7.58
N ARG A 194 -23.22 3.88 -8.33
CA ARG A 194 -23.28 2.82 -9.34
C ARG A 194 -22.19 2.94 -10.40
N ASN A 195 -21.83 4.16 -10.79
CA ASN A 195 -20.82 4.41 -11.83
C ASN A 195 -19.41 3.96 -11.43
N LEU A 196 -19.16 3.67 -10.15
CA LEU A 196 -17.91 3.06 -9.69
C LEU A 196 -17.76 1.61 -10.17
N PHE A 197 -18.89 0.96 -10.43
CA PHE A 197 -18.98 -0.45 -10.79
C PHE A 197 -19.18 -0.66 -12.30
N ASP A 198 -19.07 0.42 -13.09
CA ASP A 198 -19.13 0.37 -14.54
C ASP A 198 -17.96 -0.46 -15.11
N SER A 199 -18.31 -1.61 -15.67
CA SER A 199 -17.36 -2.57 -16.26
C SER A 199 -16.44 -1.96 -17.33
N ALA A 200 -16.88 -0.90 -18.04
CA ALA A 200 -16.06 -0.22 -19.03
C ALA A 200 -14.89 0.56 -18.40
N LYS A 201 -15.10 1.08 -17.19
CA LYS A 201 -14.12 1.87 -16.42
C LYS A 201 -13.20 1.01 -15.55
N ILE A 202 -13.57 -0.26 -15.33
CA ILE A 202 -12.74 -1.24 -14.63
C ILE A 202 -11.55 -1.63 -15.52
N GLY A 203 -10.33 -1.53 -15.01
CA GLY A 203 -9.10 -1.82 -15.77
C GLY A 203 -9.00 -3.27 -16.28
N CYS A 204 -8.20 -3.50 -17.31
CA CYS A 204 -8.10 -4.78 -18.04
C CYS A 204 -7.88 -6.01 -17.14
N ASN A 205 -6.98 -5.92 -16.16
CA ASN A 205 -6.70 -7.03 -15.23
C ASN A 205 -7.88 -7.36 -14.32
N ASN A 206 -8.60 -6.33 -13.86
CA ASN A 206 -9.80 -6.52 -13.06
C ASN A 206 -10.93 -7.12 -13.90
N ARG A 207 -11.08 -6.70 -15.16
CA ARG A 207 -12.06 -7.32 -16.09
C ARG A 207 -11.81 -8.81 -16.32
N LYS A 208 -10.54 -9.23 -16.42
CA LYS A 208 -10.18 -10.65 -16.54
C LYS A 208 -10.59 -11.43 -15.29
N ARG A 209 -10.31 -10.90 -14.09
CA ARG A 209 -10.68 -11.51 -12.81
C ARG A 209 -12.20 -11.54 -12.56
N MET A 210 -12.93 -10.54 -13.05
CA MET A 210 -14.39 -10.50 -12.92
C MET A 210 -15.06 -11.70 -13.58
N LYS A 211 -14.52 -12.19 -14.72
CA LYS A 211 -15.11 -13.33 -15.43
C LYS A 211 -15.14 -14.62 -14.61
N SER A 212 -14.24 -14.78 -13.65
CA SER A 212 -14.17 -15.95 -12.77
C SER A 212 -14.85 -15.73 -11.42
N ARG A 213 -15.62 -14.65 -11.24
CA ARG A 213 -16.23 -14.23 -9.97
C ARG A 213 -17.74 -14.05 -10.13
N PRO A 214 -18.52 -15.14 -10.01
CA PRO A 214 -19.97 -15.12 -10.26
C PRO A 214 -20.72 -14.10 -9.40
N MET A 215 -20.40 -14.03 -8.11
CA MET A 215 -21.03 -13.09 -7.17
C MET A 215 -20.81 -11.63 -7.59
N PHE A 216 -19.58 -11.26 -7.94
CA PHE A 216 -19.28 -9.93 -8.46
C PHE A 216 -20.09 -9.62 -9.71
N LEU A 217 -20.14 -10.54 -10.69
CA LEU A 217 -20.90 -10.36 -11.92
C LEU A 217 -22.39 -10.20 -11.65
N ASN A 218 -22.94 -11.01 -10.75
CA ASN A 218 -24.33 -10.93 -10.34
C ASN A 218 -24.65 -9.56 -9.72
N PHE A 219 -23.74 -9.00 -8.91
CA PHE A 219 -23.88 -7.65 -8.37
C PHE A 219 -23.92 -6.58 -9.48
N ILE A 220 -22.99 -6.66 -10.45
CA ILE A 220 -23.01 -5.72 -11.59
C ILE A 220 -24.32 -5.83 -12.37
N ASN A 221 -24.80 -7.05 -12.59
CA ASN A 221 -26.06 -7.28 -13.28
C ASN A 221 -27.26 -6.75 -12.50
N SER A 222 -27.29 -6.88 -11.16
CA SER A 222 -28.38 -6.34 -10.33
C SER A 222 -28.40 -4.81 -10.33
N LEU A 223 -27.26 -4.15 -10.52
CA LEU A 223 -27.23 -2.70 -10.72
C LEU A 223 -27.84 -2.30 -12.06
N ASN A 224 -27.66 -3.11 -13.11
CA ASN A 224 -28.19 -2.84 -14.45
C ASN A 224 -29.71 -2.80 -14.54
N THR A 225 -30.40 -3.43 -13.61
CA THR A 225 -31.87 -3.45 -13.53
C THR A 225 -32.46 -2.25 -12.79
N LEU A 226 -31.65 -1.41 -12.15
CA LEU A 226 -32.12 -0.22 -11.44
C LEU A 226 -32.23 0.96 -12.40
N VAL A 227 -33.40 1.60 -12.45
CA VAL A 227 -33.68 2.81 -13.23
C VAL A 227 -33.75 3.96 -12.23
N GLU A 228 -32.62 4.59 -11.95
CA GLU A 228 -32.49 5.99 -11.51
C GLU A 228 -31.04 6.22 -11.04
N ASP A 229 -30.41 7.25 -11.60
CA ASP A 229 -29.16 7.78 -11.09
C ASP A 229 -29.46 8.54 -9.80
N THR A 230 -29.01 8.02 -8.66
CA THR A 230 -29.08 8.77 -7.41
C THR A 230 -28.15 9.98 -7.49
N VAL A 231 -28.71 11.14 -7.17
CA VAL A 231 -28.06 12.46 -7.19
C VAL A 231 -26.87 12.48 -6.24
N ALA A 232 -25.68 12.19 -6.74
CA ALA A 232 -24.46 12.31 -5.95
C ALA A 232 -23.25 12.64 -6.83
N ASP A 233 -23.23 13.83 -7.42
CA ASP A 233 -21.99 14.52 -7.82
C ASP A 233 -22.22 16.05 -7.74
N ARG A 234 -22.31 16.59 -6.51
CA ARG A 234 -22.21 18.04 -6.27
C ARG A 234 -20.77 18.54 -6.14
N LEU A 235 -19.83 17.63 -5.90
CA LEU A 235 -18.39 17.91 -5.81
C LEU A 235 -17.70 17.33 -7.03
N SER A 236 -16.64 17.99 -7.49
CA SER A 236 -15.74 17.35 -8.45
C SER A 236 -15.16 16.08 -7.82
N GLN A 237 -14.82 15.08 -8.65
CA GLN A 237 -14.19 13.85 -8.16
C GLN A 237 -12.91 14.13 -7.35
N GLU A 238 -12.24 15.24 -7.67
CA GLU A 238 -11.03 15.68 -7.00
C GLU A 238 -11.32 16.27 -5.61
N ASP A 239 -12.30 17.17 -5.51
CA ASP A 239 -12.69 17.75 -4.21
C ASP A 239 -13.22 16.65 -3.28
N PHE A 240 -13.93 15.65 -3.82
CA PHE A 240 -14.38 14.49 -3.06
C PHE A 240 -13.20 13.69 -2.48
N LYS A 241 -12.17 13.40 -3.30
CA LYS A 241 -10.97 12.69 -2.83
C LYS A 241 -10.24 13.46 -1.76
N ASN A 242 -10.01 14.76 -1.96
CA ASN A 242 -9.28 15.59 -1.00
C ASN A 242 -10.04 15.73 0.33
N PHE A 243 -11.36 15.90 0.27
CA PHE A 243 -12.21 15.89 1.46
C PHE A 243 -12.05 14.59 2.28
N HIS A 244 -12.12 13.44 1.61
CA HIS A 244 -12.00 12.15 2.31
C HIS A 244 -10.58 11.83 2.77
N TYR A 245 -9.57 12.32 2.05
CA TYR A 245 -8.17 12.23 2.45
C TYR A 245 -7.94 12.95 3.78
N GLU A 246 -8.33 14.22 3.87
CA GLU A 246 -8.27 15.01 5.11
C GLU A 246 -9.11 14.39 6.22
N ARG A 247 -10.32 13.91 5.91
CA ARG A 247 -11.16 13.23 6.89
C ARG A 247 -10.48 11.99 7.45
N ALA A 248 -9.83 11.16 6.62
CA ALA A 248 -9.10 9.98 7.09
C ALA A 248 -7.96 10.36 8.04
N ILE A 249 -7.16 11.37 7.69
CA ILE A 249 -6.05 11.85 8.53
C ILE A 249 -6.57 12.27 9.92
N ASN A 250 -7.65 13.03 9.94
CA ASN A 250 -8.22 13.58 11.17
C ASN A 250 -8.91 12.49 12.01
N THR A 251 -9.69 11.61 11.39
CA THR A 251 -10.39 10.52 12.11
C THR A 251 -9.41 9.54 12.73
N PHE A 252 -8.39 9.09 11.97
CA PHE A 252 -7.43 8.08 12.44
C PHE A 252 -6.15 8.70 13.05
N LYS A 253 -6.11 10.03 13.24
CA LYS A 253 -5.02 10.77 13.88
C LYS A 253 -3.64 10.48 13.29
N LYS A 254 -3.53 10.47 11.95
CA LYS A 254 -2.31 10.07 11.22
C LYS A 254 -1.37 11.20 10.80
N LYS A 255 -1.63 12.44 11.25
CA LYS A 255 -0.89 13.64 10.82
C LYS A 255 0.63 13.50 11.05
N ASP A 256 1.03 13.13 12.28
CA ASP A 256 2.45 13.01 12.64
C ASP A 256 3.18 11.93 11.84
N GLU A 257 2.49 10.83 11.51
CA GLU A 257 3.05 9.73 10.72
C GLU A 257 3.30 10.16 9.27
N ILE A 258 2.36 10.92 8.69
CA ILE A 258 2.50 11.51 7.35
C ILE A 258 3.66 12.51 7.32
N GLU A 259 3.74 13.41 8.31
CA GLU A 259 4.82 14.38 8.40
C GLU A 259 6.19 13.69 8.49
N LYS A 260 6.32 12.63 9.28
CA LYS A 260 7.55 11.82 9.33
C LYS A 260 7.93 11.20 7.99
N ILE A 261 6.95 10.66 7.24
CA ILE A 261 7.20 10.09 5.91
C ILE A 261 7.68 11.15 4.93
N LEU A 262 7.03 12.32 4.91
CA LEU A 262 7.41 13.44 4.05
C LEU A 262 8.80 13.96 4.39
N GLN A 263 9.10 14.16 5.67
CA GLN A 263 10.42 14.60 6.15
C GLN A 263 11.52 13.60 5.77
N ASN A 264 11.29 12.30 5.96
CA ASN A 264 12.25 11.27 5.57
C ASN A 264 12.47 11.25 4.04
N TYR A 265 11.40 11.42 3.25
CA TYR A 265 11.52 11.51 1.80
C TYR A 265 12.36 12.72 1.37
N LEU A 266 12.10 13.91 1.92
CA LEU A 266 12.87 15.13 1.64
C LEU A 266 14.34 14.94 2.04
N LYS A 267 14.62 14.39 3.23
CA LYS A 267 15.96 14.06 3.71
C LYS A 267 16.71 13.15 2.73
N LEU A 268 16.07 12.07 2.27
CA LEU A 268 16.64 11.14 1.30
C LEU A 268 16.87 11.78 -0.07
N ARG A 269 15.99 12.68 -0.51
CA ARG A 269 16.12 13.40 -1.77
C ARG A 269 17.32 14.35 -1.74
N LEU A 270 17.45 15.15 -0.68
CA LEU A 270 18.59 16.04 -0.46
C LEU A 270 19.89 15.24 -0.39
N PHE A 271 19.89 14.12 0.32
CA PHE A 271 21.07 13.26 0.42
C PHE A 271 21.50 12.73 -0.95
N LYS A 272 20.57 12.24 -1.78
CA LYS A 272 20.89 11.76 -3.13
C LYS A 272 21.41 12.89 -4.05
N LYS A 273 20.95 14.12 -3.85
CA LYS A 273 21.47 15.29 -4.59
C LYS A 273 22.92 15.57 -4.20
N LYS A 274 23.23 15.52 -2.90
CA LYS A 274 24.54 15.84 -2.33
C LYS A 274 25.57 14.71 -2.48
N PHE A 275 25.13 13.45 -2.36
CA PHE A 275 25.96 12.27 -2.43
C PHE A 275 25.36 11.21 -3.35
N ASN A 276 26.02 11.00 -4.48
CA ASN A 276 25.68 9.97 -5.46
C ASN A 276 26.93 9.51 -6.21
N SER A 277 26.79 8.49 -7.06
CA SER A 277 27.92 7.91 -7.79
C SER A 277 28.66 8.92 -8.66
N LYS A 278 27.97 9.91 -9.25
CA LYS A 278 28.61 10.94 -10.07
C LYS A 278 29.53 11.85 -9.25
N VAL A 279 29.14 12.16 -8.01
CA VAL A 279 29.98 12.93 -7.08
C VAL A 279 31.26 12.14 -6.77
N ILE A 280 31.17 10.86 -6.43
CA ILE A 280 32.35 10.02 -6.18
C ILE A 280 33.28 9.96 -7.40
N MET A 281 32.72 9.74 -8.59
CA MET A 281 33.47 9.72 -9.85
C MET A 281 34.21 11.03 -10.09
N LYS A 282 33.53 12.17 -9.91
CA LYS A 282 34.11 13.50 -10.08
C LYS A 282 35.23 13.78 -9.07
N VAL A 283 35.02 13.47 -7.79
CA VAL A 283 35.96 13.77 -6.71
C VAL A 283 37.24 12.93 -6.82
N LEU A 284 37.10 11.66 -7.20
CA LEU A 284 38.22 10.71 -7.26
C LEU A 284 38.79 10.52 -8.67
N GLN A 285 38.20 11.18 -9.68
CA GLN A 285 38.58 11.04 -11.09
C GLN A 285 38.63 9.58 -11.55
N ILE A 286 37.60 8.81 -11.18
CA ILE A 286 37.44 7.40 -11.56
C ILE A 286 36.20 7.22 -12.43
N GLU A 287 36.31 6.42 -13.48
CA GLU A 287 35.20 6.11 -14.39
C GLU A 287 34.66 4.68 -14.21
N GLU A 288 35.42 3.82 -13.53
CA GLU A 288 35.06 2.43 -13.33
C GLU A 288 33.92 2.26 -12.31
N PHE A 289 32.72 1.91 -12.80
CA PHE A 289 31.52 1.73 -11.99
C PHE A 289 31.67 0.70 -10.86
N LYS A 290 32.44 -0.38 -11.09
CA LYS A 290 32.68 -1.41 -10.07
C LYS A 290 33.43 -0.83 -8.86
N LYS A 291 34.50 -0.08 -9.13
CA LYS A 291 35.29 0.62 -8.11
C LYS A 291 34.46 1.65 -7.34
N VAL A 292 33.62 2.43 -8.05
CA VAL A 292 32.69 3.39 -7.41
C VAL A 292 31.71 2.69 -6.47
N ARG A 293 31.20 1.51 -6.85
CA ARG A 293 30.29 0.73 -6.01
C ARG A 293 30.99 0.21 -4.74
N GLU A 294 32.22 -0.29 -4.87
CA GLU A 294 33.04 -0.72 -3.73
C GLU A 294 33.34 0.44 -2.77
N LEU A 295 33.68 1.62 -3.30
CA LEU A 295 33.92 2.83 -2.52
C LEU A 295 32.65 3.31 -1.81
N LYS A 296 31.49 3.20 -2.45
CA LYS A 296 30.21 3.51 -1.80
C LYS A 296 29.95 2.59 -0.60
N VAL A 297 30.25 1.30 -0.74
CA VAL A 297 30.15 0.35 0.39
C VAL A 297 31.15 0.69 1.49
N LYS A 298 32.39 1.07 1.15
CA LYS A 298 33.37 1.55 2.14
C LYS A 298 32.89 2.81 2.85
N PHE A 299 32.34 3.77 2.11
CA PHE A 299 31.75 5.00 2.66
C PHE A 299 30.61 4.68 3.63
N GLU A 300 29.68 3.82 3.24
CA GLU A 300 28.57 3.37 4.09
C GLU A 300 29.06 2.72 5.39
N LYS A 301 30.20 2.00 5.34
CA LYS A 301 30.83 1.36 6.52
C LYS A 301 31.51 2.35 7.48
N LEU A 302 31.71 3.61 7.11
CA LEU A 302 32.21 4.64 8.03
C LEU A 302 31.17 5.00 9.10
N PHE A 303 29.92 4.60 8.92
CA PHE A 303 28.81 4.94 9.78
C PHE A 303 28.20 3.69 10.41
N CYS A 304 27.69 3.82 11.63
CA CYS A 304 27.04 2.72 12.35
C CYS A 304 25.73 2.27 11.67
N ASP A 305 25.02 3.22 11.07
CA ASP A 305 23.77 2.98 10.36
C ASP A 305 23.55 4.02 9.26
N LYS A 306 22.54 3.75 8.43
CA LYS A 306 22.22 4.56 7.27
C LYS A 306 21.68 5.94 7.62
N ASP A 307 20.91 6.08 8.69
CA ASP A 307 20.32 7.35 9.09
C ASP A 307 21.39 8.31 9.62
N THR A 308 22.34 7.79 10.39
CA THR A 308 23.53 8.52 10.84
C THR A 308 24.36 9.01 9.65
N MET A 309 24.61 8.16 8.66
CA MET A 309 25.29 8.55 7.41
C MET A 309 24.55 9.70 6.71
N ILE A 310 23.23 9.55 6.50
CA ILE A 310 22.43 10.55 5.79
C ILE A 310 22.48 11.89 6.53
N SER A 311 22.26 11.90 7.86
CA SER A 311 22.34 13.12 8.67
C SER A 311 23.72 13.78 8.54
N LYS A 312 24.80 13.00 8.70
CA LYS A 312 26.15 13.56 8.67
C LYS A 312 26.52 14.16 7.31
N VAL A 313 26.16 13.47 6.22
CA VAL A 313 26.38 13.97 4.86
C VAL A 313 25.60 15.26 4.62
N LEU A 314 24.38 15.39 5.15
CA LEU A 314 23.59 16.61 5.01
C LEU A 314 24.15 17.78 5.81
N GLU A 315 24.75 17.54 6.98
CA GLU A 315 25.33 18.56 7.86
C GLU A 315 26.65 19.15 7.36
N ILE A 316 27.56 18.34 6.82
CA ILE A 316 28.91 18.80 6.42
C ILE A 316 28.86 19.61 5.13
N ASP A 317 29.73 20.59 4.93
CA ASP A 317 29.84 21.31 3.66
C ASP A 317 30.36 20.42 2.52
N GLN A 318 30.36 20.95 1.28
CA GLN A 318 30.81 20.20 0.10
C GLN A 318 32.29 19.83 0.18
N GLU A 319 33.17 20.71 0.65
CA GLU A 319 34.61 20.46 0.73
C GLU A 319 34.91 19.35 1.75
N SER A 320 34.28 19.41 2.92
CA SER A 320 34.34 18.39 3.96
C SER A 320 33.87 17.02 3.44
N LEU A 321 32.79 16.98 2.65
CA LEU A 321 32.32 15.75 2.02
C LEU A 321 33.33 15.20 1.00
N GLU A 322 33.90 16.05 0.16
CA GLU A 322 34.91 15.62 -0.82
C GLU A 322 36.17 15.07 -0.15
N ASN A 323 36.60 15.70 0.94
CA ASN A 323 37.74 15.21 1.73
C ASN A 323 37.45 13.85 2.38
N LEU A 324 36.23 13.65 2.88
CA LEU A 324 35.79 12.35 3.39
C LEU A 324 35.71 11.27 2.30
N ILE A 325 35.35 11.65 1.07
CA ILE A 325 35.37 10.72 -0.07
C ILE A 325 36.82 10.38 -0.47
N ARG A 326 37.73 11.37 -0.47
CA ARG A 326 39.15 11.19 -0.79
C ARG A 326 39.86 10.26 0.20
N SER A 327 39.47 10.22 1.46
CA SER A 327 40.08 9.35 2.47
C SER A 327 39.73 7.85 2.32
N LEU A 328 38.90 7.47 1.34
CA LEU A 328 38.53 6.08 1.06
C LEU A 328 39.53 5.33 0.16
N ILE A 329 40.43 6.06 -0.49
CA ILE A 329 41.56 5.55 -1.27
C ILE A 329 42.77 5.53 -0.35
#